data_AF-A0A067SWM9-F1
#
_entry.id   AF-A0A067SWM9-F1
#
_cell.length_a   1.000
_cell.length_b   1.000
_cell.length_c   1.000
_cell.angle_alpha   90.00
_cell.angle_beta   90.00
_cell.angle_gamma   90.00
#
_symmetry.space_group_name_H-M   'P 1'
#
loop_
_entity.id
_entity.type
_entity.pdbx_description
1 polymer ?
#
loop_
_entity_poly.entity_id
_entity_poly.type
_entity_poly.pdbx_seq_one_letter_code
_entity_poly.pdbx_strand_id
1 'polypeptide(L)' 'DDLAAATGCWLFIGAQHPSSVGSTLHYTSPRLLRDAPSRVEDMANDMHELMTDLLQSRRSDALTLSRQLKKSQAE' A
#
# COMPACT_ATOMS: atom_id res chain seq x y z
N ASP A 1 8.77 -23.22 2.44
CA ASP A 1 7.48 -23.48 3.08
C ASP A 1 6.52 -22.33 2.88
N ASP A 2 5.28 -22.65 2.51
CA ASP A 2 4.18 -21.69 2.45
C ASP A 2 3.65 -21.45 3.88
N LEU A 3 3.87 -20.24 4.40
CA LEU A 3 3.45 -19.83 5.74
C LEU A 3 1.94 -19.99 5.95
N ALA A 4 1.14 -19.73 4.91
CA ALA A 4 -0.30 -19.92 4.99
C ALA A 4 -0.68 -21.39 5.15
N ALA A 5 -0.01 -22.29 4.43
CA ALA A 5 -0.22 -23.72 4.54
C ALA A 5 0.25 -24.26 5.90
N ALA A 6 1.39 -23.78 6.41
CA ALA A 6 1.96 -24.24 7.68
C ALA A 6 1.14 -23.79 8.90
N THR A 7 0.59 -22.57 8.87
CA THR A 7 -0.16 -21.99 10.00
C THR A 7 -1.66 -22.23 9.91
N GLY A 8 -2.19 -22.45 8.70
CA GLY A 8 -3.64 -22.48 8.47
C GLY A 8 -4.34 -21.16 8.79
N CYS A 9 -3.61 -20.05 8.93
CA CYS A 9 -4.18 -18.75 9.31
C CYS A 9 -4.84 -18.02 8.12
N TRP A 10 -5.68 -17.05 8.46
CA TRP A 10 -6.10 -16.02 7.51
C TRP A 10 -4.99 -15.00 7.37
N LEU A 11 -4.42 -14.88 6.16
CA LEU A 11 -3.34 -13.95 5.87
C LEU A 11 -3.73 -13.09 4.67
N PHE A 12 -3.50 -11.79 4.81
CA PHE A 12 -3.56 -10.81 3.75
C PHE A 12 -2.30 -9.95 3.85
N ILE A 13 -1.53 -9.88 2.76
CA ILE A 13 -0.28 -9.12 2.72
C ILE A 13 -0.35 -8.18 1.52
N GLY A 14 -0.24 -6.89 1.83
CA GLY A 14 -0.22 -5.81 0.86
C GLY A 14 1.17 -5.24 0.64
N ALA A 15 1.53 -4.94 -0.60
CA ALA A 15 2.79 -4.28 -0.92
C ALA A 15 2.63 -3.28 -2.07
N GLN A 16 3.15 -2.08 -1.87
CA GLN A 16 3.39 -1.13 -2.96
C GLN A 16 4.70 -0.39 -2.76
N HIS A 17 5.52 -0.40 -3.81
CA HIS A 17 6.76 0.33 -3.81
C HIS A 17 6.47 1.83 -3.95
N PRO A 18 7.09 2.72 -3.15
CA PRO A 18 6.73 4.14 -3.15
C PRO A 18 7.00 4.90 -4.45
N SER A 19 7.86 4.36 -5.33
CA SER A 19 8.08 4.93 -6.67
C SER A 19 7.44 4.11 -7.78
N SER A 20 6.68 3.06 -7.45
CA SER A 20 5.94 2.31 -8.47
C SER A 20 4.81 3.17 -9.01
N VAL A 21 4.67 3.18 -10.34
CA VAL A 21 3.51 3.74 -11.04
C VAL A 21 2.40 2.69 -11.19
N GLY A 22 2.71 1.42 -10.90
CA GLY A 22 1.77 0.30 -10.98
C GLY A 22 0.88 0.14 -9.74
N SER A 23 -0.13 -0.70 -9.87
CA SER A 23 -1.08 -1.03 -8.80
C SER A 23 -0.42 -1.72 -7.60
N THR A 24 -1.11 -1.65 -6.46
CA THR A 24 -0.74 -2.36 -5.25
C THR A 24 -0.79 -3.87 -5.49
N LEU A 25 0.26 -4.58 -5.09
CA LEU A 25 0.30 -6.04 -5.14
C LEU A 25 -0.20 -6.58 -3.81
N HIS A 26 -0.92 -7.70 -3.84
CA HIS A 26 -1.31 -8.39 -2.61
C HIS A 26 -1.19 -9.90 -2.75
N TYR A 27 -1.02 -10.54 -1.59
CA TYR A 27 -1.14 -11.97 -1.40
C TYR A 27 -2.25 -12.25 -0.40
N THR A 28 -3.09 -13.24 -0.70
CA THR A 28 -4.16 -13.68 0.20
C THR A 28 -4.04 -15.19 0.40
N SER A 29 -4.11 -15.65 1.65
CA SER A 29 -4.05 -17.09 1.92
C SER A 29 -5.25 -17.83 1.31
N PRO A 30 -5.07 -19.09 0.86
CA PRO A 30 -6.17 -19.88 0.30
C PRO A 30 -7.36 -20.03 1.25
N ARG A 31 -7.09 -20.11 2.56
CA ARG A 31 -8.13 -20.19 3.59
C ARG A 31 -8.97 -18.90 3.64
N LEU A 32 -8.33 -17.74 3.61
CA LEU A 32 -9.04 -16.45 3.63
C LEU A 32 -9.84 -16.24 2.34
N LEU A 33 -9.28 -16.58 1.18
CA LEU A 33 -9.99 -16.52 -0.11
C LEU A 33 -11.25 -17.40 -0.12
N ARG A 34 -11.17 -18.59 0.47
CA ARG A 34 -12.31 -19.51 0.54
C ARG A 34 -13.37 -19.05 1.53
N ASP A 35 -12.94 -18.61 2.72
CA ASP A 35 -13.84 -18.34 3.83
C ASP A 35 -14.53 -16.95 3.69
N ALA A 36 -13.89 -15.98 3.01
CA ALA A 36 -14.42 -14.61 2.88
C ALA A 36 -13.97 -13.88 1.59
N PRO A 37 -14.36 -14.33 0.39
CA PRO A 37 -13.88 -13.76 -0.87
C PRO A 37 -14.24 -12.29 -1.07
N SER A 38 -15.46 -11.87 -0.72
CA SER A 38 -15.87 -10.45 -0.86
C SER A 38 -15.05 -9.52 0.04
N ARG A 39 -14.72 -9.96 1.27
CA ARG A 39 -13.89 -9.15 2.19
C ARG A 39 -12.48 -8.98 1.67
N VAL A 40 -11.95 -9.94 0.92
CA VAL A 40 -10.61 -9.83 0.32
C VAL A 40 -10.58 -8.75 -0.75
N GLU A 41 -11.63 -8.64 -1.56
CA GLU A 41 -11.76 -7.57 -2.56
C GLU A 41 -11.84 -6.20 -1.88
N ASP A 42 -12.67 -6.06 -0.84
CA ASP A 42 -12.76 -4.84 -0.05
C ASP A 42 -11.40 -4.46 0.56
N MET A 43 -10.70 -5.42 1.18
CA MET A 43 -9.37 -5.19 1.77
C MET A 43 -8.33 -4.77 0.73
N ALA A 44 -8.39 -5.33 -0.48
CA ALA A 44 -7.48 -4.96 -1.56
C ALA A 44 -7.72 -3.53 -2.05
N ASN A 45 -8.99 -3.11 -2.15
CA ASN A 45 -9.37 -1.77 -2.54
C ASN A 45 -9.00 -0.75 -1.45
N ASP A 46 -9.35 -1.01 -0.18
CA ASP A 46 -9.02 -0.15 0.95
C ASP A 46 -7.50 0.09 1.05
N MET A 47 -6.72 -0.98 0.87
CA MET A 47 -5.26 -0.90 0.85
C MET A 47 -4.76 -0.06 -0.33
N HIS A 48 -5.35 -0.20 -1.51
CA HIS A 48 -4.97 0.57 -2.69
C HIS A 48 -5.20 2.07 -2.49
N GLU A 49 -6.36 2.43 -1.95
CA GLU A 49 -6.71 3.82 -1.62
C GLU A 49 -5.76 4.38 -0.57
N LEU A 50 -5.54 3.65 0.52
CA LEU A 50 -4.62 4.06 1.59
C LEU A 50 -3.20 4.31 1.06
N MET A 51 -2.67 3.40 0.23
CA MET A 51 -1.33 3.56 -0.34
C MET A 51 -1.28 4.75 -1.30
N THR A 52 -2.33 4.97 -2.10
CA THR A 52 -2.44 6.13 -2.98
C THR A 52 -2.38 7.43 -2.19
N ASP A 53 -3.15 7.54 -1.12
CA ASP A 53 -3.21 8.73 -0.27
C ASP A 53 -1.86 9.00 0.41
N LEU A 54 -1.20 7.98 0.94
CA LEU A 54 0.12 8.10 1.54
C LEU A 54 1.17 8.59 0.53
N LEU A 55 1.13 8.10 -0.72
CA LEU A 55 2.03 8.54 -1.77
C LEU A 55 1.77 9.97 -2.21
N GLN A 56 0.49 10.37 -2.30
CA GLN A 56 0.12 11.75 -2.61
C GLN A 56 0.55 12.71 -1.50
N SER A 57 0.30 12.36 -0.23
CA SER A 57 0.74 13.15 0.93
C SER A 57 2.25 13.35 0.91
N ARG A 58 3.02 12.26 0.73
CA ARG A 58 4.48 12.34 0.64
C ARG A 58 4.96 13.25 -0.50
N ARG A 59 4.29 13.22 -1.66
CA ARG A 59 4.62 14.10 -2.78
C ARG A 59 4.33 15.57 -2.44
N SER A 60 3.23 15.84 -1.76
CA SER A 60 2.87 17.18 -1.29
C SER A 60 3.90 17.75 -0.31
N ASP A 61 4.35 16.92 0.64
CA ASP A 61 5.37 17.31 1.62
C ASP A 61 6.72 17.62 0.93
N ALA A 62 7.13 16.76 -0.01
CA ALA A 62 8.35 16.98 -0.80
C ALA A 62 8.30 18.27 -1.63
N LEU A 63 7.13 18.59 -2.21
CA LEU A 63 6.93 19.84 -2.95
C LEU A 63 7.01 21.07 -2.03
N THR A 64 6.39 20.98 -0.85
CA THR A 64 6.41 22.06 0.15
C THR A 64 7.84 22.32 0.64
N LEU A 65 8.58 21.26 0.96
CA LEU A 65 9.98 21.37 1.35
C LEU A 65 10.85 21.96 0.24
N SER A 66 10.63 21.53 -1.01
CA SER A 66 11.35 22.08 -2.18
C SER A 66 11.12 23.58 -2.35
N ARG A 67 9.90 24.07 -2.12
CA ARG A 67 9.57 25.50 -2.17
C ARG A 67 10.26 26.29 -1.05
N GLN A 68 10.27 25.75 0.17
CA GLN A 68 10.95 26.37 1.31
C GLN A 68 12.47 26.49 1.08
N LEU A 69 13.09 25.43 0.55
CA LEU A 69 14.52 25.44 0.20
C LEU A 69 14.84 26.50 -0.86
N LYS A 70 14.03 26.61 -1.92
CA LYS A 70 14.20 27.65 -2.94
C LYS A 70 14.09 29.06 -2.38
N LYS A 71 13.16 29.29 -1.45
CA LYS A 71 12.99 30.59 -0.79
C LYS A 71 14.22 30.94 0.07
N SER A 72 14.69 29.99 0.87
CA SER A 72 15.88 30.19 1.72
C SER A 72 17.18 30.38 0.95
N GLN A 73 17.27 29.90 -0.29
CA GLN A 73 18.45 30.10 -1.15
C GLN A 73 18.43 31.43 -1.93
N ALA A 74 17.27 32.09 -1.99
CA ALA A 74 17.10 33.39 -2.65
C ALA A 74 17.23 34.58 -1.68
N GLU A 75 17.26 34.32 -0.38
CA GLU A 75 17.58 35.25 0.71
C GLU A 75 19.07 35.18 1.04
#